data_AF-A0AAU3GEA6-F1
#
_entry.id   AF-A0AAU3GEA6-F1
#
_cell.length_a   1.000
_cell.length_b   1.000
_cell.length_c   1.000
_cell.angle_alpha   90.00
_cell.angle_beta   90.00
_cell.angle_gamma   90.00
#
_symmetry.space_group_name_H-M   'P 1'
#
loop_
_entity.id
_entity.type
_entity.pdbx_description
1 polymer ?
#
loop_
_entity_poly.entity_id
_entity_poly.type
_entity_poly.pdbx_seq_one_letter_code
_entity_poly.pdbx_strand_id
1 'polypeptide(L)'
;MVNAAESRPGTDPDRCGFSIALHTARDLVVQAAGVTDHGTNLVGVIGRRVLAHLLPRRRPPMSTRKVKSPISRYNERRDDGRPDRSQPVTALTIAVLAAPAGAAASHGVPGRPTR
;
A
#
# COMPACT_ATOMS: atom_id res chain seq x y z
N MET A 1 -9.82 -1.58 -12.88
CA MET A 1 -8.59 -0.94 -12.36
C MET A 1 -7.58 -0.65 -13.45
N VAL A 2 -7.15 -1.65 -14.22
CA VAL A 2 -6.17 -1.53 -15.33
C VAL A 2 -6.41 -0.30 -16.21
N ASN A 3 -7.58 -0.18 -16.85
CA ASN A 3 -7.99 0.95 -17.71
C ASN A 3 -7.79 2.34 -17.04
N ALA A 4 -7.98 2.43 -15.72
CA ALA A 4 -7.82 3.68 -14.97
C ALA A 4 -6.34 4.01 -14.75
N ALA A 5 -5.51 3.03 -14.39
CA ALA A 5 -4.06 3.22 -14.28
C ALA A 5 -3.44 3.58 -15.64
N GLU A 6 -3.83 2.87 -16.72
CA GLU A 6 -3.37 3.12 -18.09
C GLU A 6 -3.77 4.51 -18.60
N SER A 7 -4.96 5.02 -18.22
CA SER A 7 -5.40 6.37 -18.59
C SER A 7 -4.55 7.51 -18.02
N ARG A 8 -3.63 7.23 -17.09
CA ARG A 8 -2.71 8.21 -16.49
C ARG A 8 -1.28 7.64 -16.43
N PRO A 9 -0.45 7.86 -17.46
CA PRO A 9 0.94 7.40 -17.50
C PRO A 9 1.71 7.68 -16.20
N GLY A 10 2.47 6.69 -15.74
CA GLY A 10 3.18 6.74 -14.45
C GLY A 10 2.32 6.38 -13.23
N THR A 11 1.03 6.05 -13.39
CA THR A 11 0.20 5.52 -12.29
C THR A 11 0.56 4.07 -12.00
N ASP A 12 1.22 3.84 -10.87
CA ASP A 12 1.43 2.51 -10.30
C ASP A 12 0.08 1.83 -9.98
N PRO A 13 -0.29 0.71 -10.65
CA PRO A 13 -1.59 0.06 -10.48
C PRO A 13 -1.78 -0.55 -9.08
N ASP A 14 -0.70 -0.85 -8.34
CA ASP A 14 -0.77 -1.32 -6.95
C ASP A 14 -1.33 -0.24 -5.99
N ARG A 15 -1.38 1.03 -6.43
CA ARG A 15 -1.96 2.15 -5.68
C ARG A 15 -3.46 2.35 -5.93
N CYS A 16 -4.05 1.64 -6.89
CA CYS A 16 -5.47 1.70 -7.18
C CYS A 16 -6.25 0.90 -6.12
N GLY A 17 -6.72 1.58 -5.06
CA GLY A 17 -7.38 0.93 -3.93
C GLY A 17 -8.74 0.30 -4.28
N PHE A 18 -8.86 -1.02 -4.14
CA PHE A 18 -10.08 -1.78 -4.41
C PHE A 18 -11.31 -1.25 -3.65
N SER A 19 -11.17 -0.93 -2.36
CA SER A 19 -12.28 -0.43 -1.54
C SER A 19 -12.87 0.87 -2.08
N ILE A 20 -12.04 1.77 -2.63
CA ILE A 20 -12.51 3.03 -3.25
C ILE A 20 -13.38 2.71 -4.47
N ALA A 21 -12.95 1.76 -5.31
CA ALA A 21 -13.77 1.32 -6.45
C ALA A 21 -15.08 0.66 -6.00
N LEU A 22 -15.04 -0.20 -4.97
CA LEU A 22 -16.22 -0.91 -4.45
C LEU A 22 -17.24 0.04 -3.83
N HIS A 23 -16.81 1.00 -2.99
CA HIS A 23 -17.70 2.02 -2.43
C HIS A 23 -18.28 2.89 -3.55
N THR A 24 -17.45 3.39 -4.48
CA THR A 24 -17.96 4.19 -5.62
C THR A 24 -18.97 3.41 -6.45
N ALA A 25 -18.75 2.13 -6.72
CA ALA A 25 -19.69 1.28 -7.45
C ALA A 25 -21.01 1.08 -6.68
N ARG A 26 -20.94 0.84 -5.37
CA ARG A 26 -22.12 0.74 -4.49
C ARG A 26 -22.93 2.04 -4.51
N ASP A 27 -22.27 3.17 -4.35
CA ASP A 27 -22.92 4.48 -4.28
C ASP A 27 -23.62 4.82 -5.60
N LEU A 28 -22.99 4.53 -6.74
CA LEU A 28 -23.60 4.69 -8.08
C LEU A 28 -24.85 3.82 -8.24
N VAL A 29 -24.82 2.56 -7.81
CA VAL A 29 -25.98 1.65 -7.86
C VAL A 29 -27.11 2.13 -6.94
N VAL A 30 -26.79 2.52 -5.70
CA VAL A 30 -27.79 2.98 -4.72
C VAL A 30 -28.45 4.29 -5.14
N GLN A 31 -27.73 5.19 -5.81
CA GLN A 31 -28.25 6.47 -6.31
C GLN A 31 -28.80 6.38 -7.75
N ALA A 32 -28.83 5.19 -8.38
CA ALA A 32 -29.15 4.99 -9.80
C ALA A 32 -28.38 5.94 -10.75
N ALA A 33 -27.16 6.32 -10.37
CA ALA A 33 -26.40 7.38 -11.02
C ALA A 33 -25.60 6.85 -12.22
N GLY A 34 -25.76 7.49 -13.39
CA GLY A 34 -25.09 7.09 -14.63
C GLY A 34 -25.75 5.90 -15.36
N VAL A 35 -27.04 5.66 -15.13
CA VAL A 35 -27.84 4.60 -15.80
C VAL A 35 -28.20 4.97 -17.25
N THR A 36 -28.29 6.27 -17.57
CA THR A 36 -28.47 6.76 -18.95
C THR A 36 -27.20 6.60 -19.77
N ASP A 37 -27.32 6.14 -21.03
CA ASP A 37 -26.16 5.87 -21.88
C ASP A 37 -25.22 7.09 -22.01
N HIS A 38 -23.96 6.86 -21.67
CA HIS A 38 -22.84 7.75 -21.89
C HIS A 38 -21.74 6.90 -22.53
N GLY A 39 -21.41 7.21 -23.79
CA GLY A 39 -20.55 6.39 -24.64
C GLY A 39 -19.26 5.90 -23.97
N THR A 40 -18.84 4.70 -24.36
CA THR A 40 -17.97 3.71 -23.69
C THR A 40 -16.66 4.21 -23.03
N ASN A 41 -16.79 5.05 -22.00
CA ASN A 41 -15.70 5.57 -21.20
C ASN A 41 -15.18 4.47 -20.25
N LEU A 42 -14.18 3.72 -20.72
CA LEU A 42 -13.56 2.58 -20.01
C LEU A 42 -12.94 2.92 -18.64
N VAL A 43 -12.78 4.20 -18.29
CA VAL A 43 -12.36 4.66 -16.95
C VAL A 43 -13.59 4.89 -16.06
N GLY A 44 -14.65 5.50 -16.59
CA GLY A 44 -15.91 5.76 -15.89
C GLY A 44 -15.76 6.66 -14.65
N VAL A 45 -16.86 6.79 -13.88
CA VAL A 45 -16.83 7.51 -12.59
C VAL A 45 -15.95 6.76 -11.57
N ILE A 46 -16.02 5.43 -11.56
CA ILE A 46 -15.27 4.55 -10.64
C ILE A 46 -13.76 4.78 -10.81
N GLY A 47 -13.24 4.70 -12.03
CA GLY A 47 -11.82 4.94 -12.30
C GLY A 47 -11.39 6.37 -11.97
N ARG A 48 -12.20 7.38 -12.31
CA ARG A 48 -11.93 8.77 -11.91
C ARG A 48 -11.83 8.93 -10.39
N ARG A 49 -12.73 8.31 -9.61
CA ARG A 49 -12.72 8.39 -8.15
C ARG A 49 -11.48 7.69 -7.55
N VAL A 50 -11.09 6.53 -8.10
CA VAL A 50 -9.85 5.83 -7.72
C VAL A 50 -8.60 6.68 -8.02
N LEU A 51 -8.51 7.28 -9.22
CA LEU A 51 -7.37 8.11 -9.63
C LEU A 51 -7.24 9.43 -8.84
N ALA A 52 -8.34 9.89 -8.21
CA ALA A 52 -8.33 11.02 -7.29
C ALA A 52 -7.92 10.62 -5.85
N HIS A 53 -7.98 9.33 -5.49
CA HIS A 53 -7.72 8.82 -4.13
C HIS A 53 -6.68 7.68 -4.14
N LEU A 54 -5.68 7.78 -5.01
CA LEU A 54 -4.60 6.79 -5.10
C LEU A 54 -3.93 6.61 -3.73
N LEU A 55 -3.80 5.36 -3.30
CA LEU A 55 -3.20 5.01 -2.00
C LEU A 55 -1.77 5.58 -1.88
N PRO A 56 -1.25 5.79 -0.65
CA PRO A 56 0.15 6.15 -0.45
C PRO A 56 1.10 5.19 -1.19
N ARG A 57 2.25 5.70 -1.65
CA ARG A 57 3.24 4.88 -2.36
C ARG A 57 3.63 3.69 -1.49
N ARG A 58 3.41 2.46 -1.99
CA ARG A 58 3.60 1.23 -1.22
C ARG A 58 5.06 1.12 -0.75
N ARG A 59 5.25 0.74 0.52
CA ARG A 59 6.57 0.63 1.13
C ARG A 59 7.44 -0.41 0.37
N PRO A 60 8.69 -0.07 -0.04
CA PRO A 60 9.62 -1.05 -0.56
C PRO A 60 9.95 -2.14 0.48
N PRO A 61 10.10 -3.41 0.06
CA PRO A 61 10.59 -4.46 0.93
C PRO A 61 12.12 -4.38 1.09
N MET A 62 12.64 -4.73 2.27
CA MET A 62 14.08 -4.85 2.56
C MET A 62 14.72 -6.11 1.95
N SER A 63 13.93 -6.99 1.34
CA SER A 63 14.38 -8.29 0.85
C SER A 63 13.42 -8.90 -0.17
N THR A 64 13.96 -9.83 -0.95
CA THR A 64 13.39 -10.44 -2.15
C THR A 64 12.19 -11.36 -1.89
N ARG A 65 11.23 -11.34 -2.81
CA ARG A 65 10.31 -12.47 -3.02
C ARG A 65 11.04 -13.55 -3.80
N LYS A 66 11.05 -14.79 -3.32
CA LYS A 66 11.31 -15.95 -4.18
C LYS A 66 10.06 -16.30 -4.99
N VAL A 67 10.23 -16.53 -6.28
CA VAL A 67 9.30 -17.36 -7.07
C VAL A 67 9.70 -18.82 -6.81
N LYS A 68 8.72 -19.70 -6.53
CA LYS A 68 8.94 -21.09 -6.08
C LYS A 68 9.44 -22.04 -7.20
N SER A 69 10.02 -21.53 -8.30
CA SER A 69 10.47 -22.36 -9.42
C SER A 69 11.68 -23.20 -9.01
N PRO A 70 11.58 -24.55 -8.98
CA PRO A 70 12.53 -25.39 -8.26
C PRO A 70 13.90 -25.53 -8.95
N ILE A 71 13.98 -25.22 -10.25
CA ILE A 71 15.18 -25.38 -11.09
C ILE A 71 16.12 -24.16 -11.10
N SER A 72 15.78 -23.10 -10.37
CA SER A 72 16.59 -21.87 -10.30
C SER A 72 17.91 -22.08 -9.55
N ARG A 73 19.02 -21.46 -9.97
CA ARG A 73 20.27 -21.40 -9.16
C ARG A 73 20.10 -20.64 -7.82
N TYR A 74 18.98 -19.95 -7.65
CA TYR A 74 18.55 -19.30 -6.40
C TYR A 74 17.30 -19.97 -5.80
N ASN A 75 17.03 -21.24 -6.14
CA ASN A 75 16.05 -22.09 -5.44
C ASN A 75 16.41 -22.19 -3.94
N GLU A 76 17.70 -22.36 -3.65
CA GLU A 76 18.33 -22.47 -2.34
C GLU A 76 18.76 -21.13 -1.76
N ARG A 77 19.13 -21.15 -0.49
CA ARG A 77 19.35 -19.99 0.38
C ARG A 77 20.84 -19.92 0.71
N ARG A 78 21.48 -18.79 0.45
CA ARG A 78 22.88 -18.54 0.82
C ARG A 78 22.90 -17.64 2.05
N ASP A 79 23.83 -17.87 2.98
CA ASP A 79 23.90 -17.06 4.22
C ASP A 79 24.60 -15.72 3.97
N ASP A 80 23.95 -14.90 3.14
CA ASP A 80 24.45 -13.61 2.64
C ASP A 80 24.29 -12.46 3.67
N GLY A 81 23.88 -12.76 4.91
CA GLY A 81 23.53 -11.77 5.96
C GLY A 81 22.27 -10.93 5.69
N ARG A 82 21.85 -10.80 4.42
CA ARG A 82 20.56 -10.22 4.02
C ARG A 82 19.40 -11.06 4.59
N PRO A 83 18.33 -10.43 5.14
CA PRO A 83 17.12 -11.15 5.49
C PRO A 83 16.49 -11.88 4.29
N ASP A 84 15.96 -13.09 4.47
CA ASP A 84 15.38 -13.91 3.38
C ASP A 84 13.87 -13.77 3.23
N ARG A 85 13.30 -12.78 3.90
CA ARG A 85 11.91 -12.34 3.78
C ARG A 85 11.91 -10.85 3.59
N SER A 86 11.01 -10.37 2.75
CA SER A 86 10.64 -8.95 2.61
C SER A 86 10.27 -8.29 3.95
N GLN A 87 11.27 -7.89 4.73
CA GLN A 87 11.09 -7.09 5.95
C GLN A 87 10.79 -5.62 5.58
N PRO A 88 10.32 -4.77 6.51
CA PRO A 88 10.19 -3.32 6.30
C PRO A 88 11.26 -2.54 7.09
N VAL A 89 11.78 -1.42 6.58
CA VAL A 89 12.81 -0.60 7.30
C VAL A 89 12.22 -0.04 8.62
N THR A 90 12.38 -0.76 9.72
CA THR A 90 11.65 -0.54 10.98
C THR A 90 12.04 0.75 11.68
N ALA A 91 13.32 1.14 11.57
CA ALA A 91 13.84 2.41 12.05
C ALA A 91 14.91 2.95 11.07
N LEU A 92 15.16 4.25 11.14
CA LEU A 92 16.34 4.89 10.56
C LEU A 92 16.96 5.72 11.68
N THR A 93 18.18 5.40 12.09
CA THR A 93 18.88 6.13 13.16
C THR A 93 19.41 7.45 12.60
N ILE A 94 18.65 8.53 12.78
CA ILE A 94 19.06 9.88 12.39
C ILE A 94 19.68 10.56 13.61
N ALA A 95 20.99 10.75 13.60
CA ALA A 95 21.69 11.51 14.62
C ALA A 95 21.53 13.02 14.37
N VAL A 96 20.44 13.61 14.89
CA VAL A 96 20.31 15.07 14.99
C VAL A 96 21.06 15.52 16.24
N LEU A 97 22.26 16.05 16.06
CA LEU A 97 23.11 16.49 17.16
C LEU A 97 22.55 17.78 17.78
N ALA A 98 22.30 17.75 19.08
CA ALA A 98 21.76 18.90 19.82
C ALA A 98 22.89 19.86 20.28
N ALA A 99 22.59 21.15 20.26
CA ALA A 99 23.25 22.08 21.19
C ALA A 99 22.78 21.73 22.64
N PRO A 100 23.66 21.80 23.67
CA PRO A 100 23.46 21.07 24.93
C PRO A 100 22.59 21.76 26.03
N ALA A 101 22.27 20.97 27.07
CA ALA A 101 21.54 21.25 28.34
C ALA A 101 19.97 21.18 28.32
N GLY A 102 19.32 20.42 29.24
CA GLY A 102 17.86 20.09 29.14
C GLY A 102 17.15 19.30 30.30
N ALA A 103 16.08 18.52 29.99
CA ALA A 103 15.06 17.92 30.90
C ALA A 103 14.32 16.62 30.35
N ALA A 104 13.31 16.03 31.06
CA ALA A 104 12.47 14.81 30.70
C ALA A 104 11.09 14.76 31.49
N ALA A 105 10.12 13.79 31.52
CA ALA A 105 9.83 12.41 31.02
C ALA A 105 8.28 12.04 31.09
N SER A 106 7.79 10.77 30.87
CA SER A 106 6.36 10.33 31.10
C SER A 106 6.09 8.82 31.50
N HIS A 107 4.97 8.14 31.12
CA HIS A 107 4.18 7.16 31.98
C HIS A 107 3.58 5.85 31.29
N GLY A 108 3.06 4.82 32.04
CA GLY A 108 2.19 3.71 31.51
C GLY A 108 1.90 2.41 32.36
N VAL A 109 0.75 1.70 32.17
CA VAL A 109 0.26 0.43 32.87
C VAL A 109 -0.82 -0.37 32.04
N PRO A 110 -0.96 -1.74 32.11
CA PRO A 110 -2.30 -2.41 32.02
C PRO A 110 -2.50 -3.84 32.66
N GLY A 111 -3.75 -4.33 32.82
CA GLY A 111 -4.08 -5.80 32.84
C GLY A 111 -5.37 -6.29 33.56
N ARG A 112 -6.25 -7.08 32.89
CA ARG A 112 -7.35 -7.91 33.48
C ARG A 112 -8.00 -8.90 32.46
N PRO A 113 -8.32 -10.16 32.86
CA PRO A 113 -9.27 -11.04 32.16
C PRO A 113 -10.55 -11.36 32.98
N THR A 114 -11.51 -12.12 32.43
CA THR A 114 -12.79 -12.48 33.09
C THR A 114 -13.31 -13.88 32.77
N ARG A 115 -13.76 -14.57 33.83
CA ARG A 115 -14.54 -15.82 33.92
C ARG A 115 -13.89 -17.10 33.39
#